data_AF-A0A1J0W0A8-F1
#
_entry.id   AF-A0A1J0W0A8-F1
#
_cell.length_a   1.000
_cell.length_b   1.000
_cell.length_c   1.000
_cell.angle_alpha   90.00
_cell.angle_beta   90.00
_cell.angle_gamma   90.00
#
_symmetry.space_group_name_H-M   'P 1'
#
loop_
_entity.id
_entity.type
_entity.pdbx_description
1 polymer ?
#
loop_
_entity_poly.entity_id
_entity_poly.type
_entity_poly.pdbx_seq_one_letter_code
_entity_poly.pdbx_strand_id
1 'polypeptide(L)'
;MALSAGTRRTVACVLVGLGAALLVAALMIPTYTVSKVAKTPLDLEITTISENQPGEESLVLDSRSLTTGDGPAVVDTDVPLISQRFVTVEEPSDADEMTLQAGQTLRRTDVQGDTGLLTAAIDRVTISRTTGEPVEADPNGSIAVTVDREGSVMEPVQHTGLGYRFPIGTEKKTYPYFDINARKSFDANFIEETEINNTKVYRFQNIVPVTSTWDVVQSPANRLTLPASKWGVTDVEPDAPVTMTRYYTNVRDLWVEPQTGTVIKGGESIHLYYARSGDKPEVTALKSHIVFDDATVESQISIAKDNTDKLALFGRTVPIVLGILGVLALLAGLFLGLRGGGGTPAHATPRGGRTTPAPAAASGATAASDWNADEAPTTQFPRGDYDGPTEQIDINKRP
;
A
#
# COMPACT_ATOMS: atom_id res chain seq x y z
N MET A 1 -24.86 -41.01 31.45
CA MET A 1 -25.57 -40.24 32.50
C MET A 1 -26.73 -39.50 31.87
N ALA A 2 -27.96 -39.76 32.29
CA ALA A 2 -29.15 -39.09 31.74
C ALA A 2 -29.31 -37.71 32.39
N LEU A 3 -29.14 -36.64 31.59
CA LEU A 3 -29.39 -35.26 32.03
C LEU A 3 -30.87 -35.10 32.45
N SER A 4 -31.11 -34.41 33.57
CA SER A 4 -32.45 -34.10 34.08
C SER A 4 -33.29 -33.31 33.07
N ALA A 5 -34.62 -33.40 33.14
CA ALA A 5 -35.52 -32.70 32.20
C ALA A 5 -35.32 -31.16 32.20
N GLY A 6 -35.02 -30.56 33.34
CA GLY A 6 -34.67 -29.14 33.45
C GLY A 6 -33.37 -28.81 32.72
N THR A 7 -32.33 -29.63 32.90
CA THR A 7 -31.03 -29.45 32.25
C THR A 7 -31.10 -29.57 30.73
N ARG A 8 -31.94 -30.48 30.19
CA ARG A 8 -32.12 -30.62 28.73
C ARG A 8 -32.76 -29.39 28.09
N ARG A 9 -33.70 -28.73 28.78
CA ARG A 9 -34.37 -27.53 28.28
C ARG A 9 -33.43 -26.33 28.25
N THR A 10 -32.59 -26.18 29.28
CA THR A 10 -31.56 -25.14 29.30
C THR A 10 -30.52 -25.35 28.20
N VAL A 11 -30.04 -26.58 28.01
CA VAL A 11 -29.10 -26.93 26.93
C VAL A 11 -29.70 -26.68 25.54
N ALA A 12 -30.98 -27.02 25.34
CA ALA A 12 -31.68 -26.74 24.09
C ALA A 12 -31.76 -25.22 23.79
N CYS A 13 -32.12 -24.40 24.78
CA CYS A 13 -32.14 -22.94 24.62
C CYS A 13 -30.76 -22.35 24.32
N VAL A 14 -29.71 -22.83 24.99
CA VAL A 14 -28.32 -22.40 24.75
C VAL A 14 -27.89 -22.74 23.32
N LEU A 15 -28.19 -23.95 22.84
CA LEU A 15 -27.83 -24.38 21.48
C LEU A 15 -28.57 -23.59 20.39
N VAL A 16 -29.86 -23.28 20.60
CA VAL A 16 -30.62 -22.43 19.69
C VAL A 16 -30.06 -21.00 19.68
N GLY A 17 -29.79 -20.42 20.85
CA GLY A 17 -29.21 -19.09 20.96
C GLY A 17 -27.82 -19.00 20.33
N LEU A 18 -26.94 -19.97 20.60
CA LEU A 18 -25.62 -20.07 20.00
C LEU A 18 -25.72 -20.24 18.48
N GLY A 19 -26.57 -21.14 17.99
CA GLY A 19 -26.70 -21.37 16.56
C GLY A 19 -27.23 -20.14 15.82
N ALA A 20 -28.20 -19.42 16.40
CA ALA A 20 -28.66 -18.14 15.87
C ALA A 20 -27.53 -17.09 15.87
N ALA A 21 -26.76 -16.96 16.96
CA ALA A 21 -25.64 -16.04 17.03
C ALA A 21 -24.55 -16.35 15.99
N LEU A 22 -24.21 -17.64 15.78
CA LEU A 22 -23.25 -18.09 14.77
C LEU A 22 -23.73 -17.80 13.35
N LEU A 23 -25.03 -17.99 13.06
CA LEU A 23 -25.62 -17.62 11.77
C LEU A 23 -25.58 -16.11 11.52
N VAL A 24 -25.90 -15.30 12.54
CA VAL A 24 -25.79 -13.84 12.45
C VAL A 24 -24.35 -13.43 12.19
N ALA A 25 -23.37 -14.02 12.90
CA ALA A 25 -21.95 -13.78 12.67
C ALA A 25 -21.53 -14.19 11.25
N ALA A 26 -21.96 -15.36 10.77
CA ALA A 26 -21.69 -15.85 9.41
C ALA A 26 -22.23 -14.91 8.32
N LEU A 27 -23.36 -14.22 8.56
CA LEU A 27 -23.90 -13.24 7.63
C LEU A 27 -23.21 -11.88 7.74
N MET A 28 -22.97 -11.40 8.97
CA MET A 28 -22.40 -10.09 9.24
C MET A 28 -20.93 -9.97 8.83
N ILE A 29 -20.13 -11.02 8.99
CA ILE A 29 -18.70 -10.97 8.66
C ILE A 29 -18.46 -10.60 7.19
N PRO A 30 -18.99 -11.32 6.18
CA PRO A 30 -18.75 -10.99 4.78
C PRO A 30 -19.42 -9.69 4.34
N THR A 31 -20.61 -9.38 4.88
CA THR A 31 -21.40 -8.23 4.42
C THR A 31 -21.04 -6.90 5.07
N TYR A 32 -20.47 -6.94 6.28
CA TYR A 32 -20.16 -5.74 7.06
C TYR A 32 -18.69 -5.71 7.50
N THR A 33 -18.17 -6.79 8.08
CA THR A 33 -16.83 -6.79 8.70
C THR A 33 -15.69 -6.75 7.68
N VAL A 34 -15.76 -7.51 6.59
CA VAL A 34 -14.67 -7.57 5.59
C VAL A 34 -14.36 -6.18 5.03
N SER A 35 -15.39 -5.43 4.65
CA SER A 35 -15.21 -4.07 4.11
C SER A 35 -14.53 -3.09 5.08
N LYS A 36 -14.62 -3.36 6.39
CA LYS A 36 -14.02 -2.52 7.45
C LYS A 36 -12.65 -3.01 7.92
N VAL A 37 -12.30 -4.26 7.61
CA VAL A 37 -11.07 -4.91 8.09
C VAL A 37 -10.07 -5.15 6.96
N ALA A 38 -10.53 -5.23 5.71
CA ALA A 38 -9.67 -5.29 4.54
C ALA A 38 -8.91 -3.97 4.39
N LYS A 39 -7.68 -3.98 4.89
CA LYS A 39 -6.79 -2.83 4.96
C LYS A 39 -5.37 -3.29 4.68
N THR A 40 -4.59 -2.42 4.04
CA THR A 40 -3.17 -2.66 3.85
C THR A 40 -2.47 -2.80 5.21
N PRO A 41 -1.60 -3.81 5.39
CA PRO A 41 -0.85 -4.00 6.63
C PRO A 41 0.08 -2.81 6.93
N LEU A 42 0.36 -2.57 8.21
CA LEU A 42 1.26 -1.50 8.67
C LEU A 42 2.72 -1.95 8.77
N ASP A 43 2.99 -3.25 8.69
CA ASP A 43 4.32 -3.86 8.64
C ASP A 43 4.80 -4.05 7.19
N LEU A 44 4.30 -3.21 6.27
CA LEU A 44 4.64 -3.29 4.86
C LEU A 44 6.07 -2.78 4.64
N GLU A 45 6.90 -3.69 4.13
CA GLU A 45 8.25 -3.43 3.66
C GLU A 45 8.41 -4.11 2.29
N ILE A 46 8.61 -3.32 1.24
CA ILE A 46 8.64 -3.82 -0.13
C ILE A 46 9.86 -3.26 -0.85
N THR A 47 10.68 -4.17 -1.41
CA THR A 47 11.70 -3.81 -2.40
C THR A 47 11.25 -4.27 -3.78
N THR A 48 11.30 -3.37 -4.76
CA THR A 48 11.08 -3.71 -6.18
C THR A 48 12.31 -3.33 -6.99
N ILE A 49 12.78 -4.23 -7.83
CA ILE A 49 13.92 -4.05 -8.73
C ILE A 49 13.41 -4.06 -10.18
N SER A 50 13.84 -3.08 -10.97
CA SER A 50 13.58 -3.03 -12.42
C SER A 50 14.89 -2.96 -13.18
N GLU A 51 14.95 -3.68 -14.30
CA GLU A 51 16.11 -3.73 -15.19
C GLU A 51 15.71 -3.36 -16.62
N ASN A 52 16.68 -2.98 -17.46
CA ASN A 52 16.39 -2.70 -18.87
C ASN A 52 15.79 -3.93 -19.56
N GLN A 53 14.84 -3.68 -20.47
CA GLN A 53 14.40 -4.73 -21.38
C GLN A 53 15.51 -5.09 -22.38
N PRO A 54 15.87 -6.40 -22.50
CA PRO A 54 16.87 -6.84 -23.45
C PRO A 54 16.52 -6.48 -24.90
N GLY A 55 17.47 -5.91 -25.62
CA GLY A 55 17.31 -5.55 -27.04
C GLY A 55 16.55 -4.24 -27.29
N GLU A 56 16.19 -3.51 -26.23
CA GLU A 56 15.64 -2.16 -26.33
C GLU A 56 16.72 -1.09 -26.08
N GLU A 57 16.47 0.11 -26.59
CA GLU A 57 17.41 1.23 -26.48
C GLU A 57 17.56 1.69 -25.01
N SER A 58 18.80 1.83 -24.56
CA SER A 58 19.16 2.40 -23.27
C SER A 58 20.25 3.47 -23.46
N LEU A 59 19.88 4.74 -23.29
CA LEU A 59 20.73 5.90 -23.49
C LEU A 59 20.92 6.65 -22.17
N VAL A 60 22.16 7.02 -21.86
CA VAL A 60 22.48 7.86 -20.72
C VAL A 60 23.49 8.93 -21.11
N LEU A 61 23.18 10.19 -20.83
CA LEU A 61 24.12 11.29 -21.00
C LEU A 61 25.28 11.17 -20.02
N ASP A 62 26.50 11.18 -20.53
CA ASP A 62 27.67 11.49 -19.71
C ASP A 62 27.62 12.97 -19.35
N SER A 63 27.06 13.29 -18.18
CA SER A 63 26.92 14.66 -17.69
C SER A 63 28.24 15.44 -17.63
N ARG A 64 29.39 14.76 -17.52
CA ARG A 64 30.71 15.42 -17.54
C ARG A 64 31.06 15.99 -18.91
N SER A 65 30.55 15.41 -19.99
CA SER A 65 30.75 15.92 -21.35
C SER A 65 30.14 17.31 -21.58
N LEU A 66 29.11 17.67 -20.79
CA LEU A 66 28.49 19.00 -20.84
C LEU A 66 29.42 20.11 -20.34
N THR A 67 30.35 19.79 -19.42
CA THR A 67 31.19 20.79 -18.75
C THR A 67 32.69 20.59 -19.00
N THR A 68 33.10 19.47 -19.57
CA THR A 68 34.50 19.13 -19.83
C THR A 68 34.74 18.80 -21.31
N GLY A 69 35.98 18.99 -21.77
CA GLY A 69 36.40 18.82 -23.17
C GLY A 69 35.80 19.85 -24.14
N ASP A 70 36.22 19.79 -25.40
CA ASP A 70 35.76 20.72 -26.46
C ASP A 70 34.67 20.10 -27.37
N GLY A 71 34.41 18.79 -27.23
CA GLY A 71 33.42 18.07 -28.04
C GLY A 71 31.97 18.26 -27.59
N PRO A 72 31.00 17.84 -28.42
CA PRO A 72 29.57 17.87 -28.08
C PRO A 72 29.25 16.93 -26.90
N ALA A 73 28.04 17.07 -26.35
CA ALA A 73 27.49 16.16 -25.36
C ALA A 73 27.58 14.70 -25.83
N VAL A 74 28.03 13.82 -24.94
CA VAL A 74 28.21 12.39 -25.20
C VAL A 74 27.07 11.62 -24.55
N VAL A 75 26.38 10.80 -25.35
CA VAL A 75 25.32 9.92 -24.89
C VAL A 75 25.80 8.49 -25.07
N ASP A 76 25.99 7.79 -23.95
CA ASP A 76 26.36 6.38 -23.94
C ASP A 76 25.15 5.54 -24.37
N THR A 77 25.41 4.49 -25.15
CA THR A 77 24.39 3.54 -25.63
C THR A 77 24.50 2.21 -24.89
N ASP A 78 23.42 1.44 -24.91
CA ASP A 78 23.34 0.09 -24.33
C ASP A 78 23.73 0.07 -22.84
N VAL A 79 23.44 1.15 -22.13
CA VAL A 79 23.84 1.33 -20.73
C VAL A 79 22.98 0.43 -19.84
N PRO A 80 23.58 -0.48 -19.06
CA PRO A 80 22.83 -1.34 -18.15
C PRO A 80 22.40 -0.54 -16.91
N LEU A 81 21.10 -0.54 -16.62
CA LEU A 81 20.44 0.22 -15.57
C LEU A 81 19.72 -0.73 -14.63
N ILE A 82 19.80 -0.38 -13.35
CA ILE A 82 18.96 -0.94 -12.30
C ILE A 82 18.21 0.20 -11.63
N SER A 83 16.89 0.08 -11.58
CA SER A 83 16.05 0.88 -10.69
C SER A 83 15.67 0.06 -9.48
N GLN A 84 15.94 0.58 -8.29
CA GLN A 84 15.53 -0.03 -7.04
C GLN A 84 14.62 0.94 -6.31
N ARG A 85 13.48 0.45 -5.83
CA ARG A 85 12.55 1.17 -4.98
C ARG A 85 12.31 0.38 -3.71
N PHE A 86 12.42 1.05 -2.57
CA PHE A 86 12.19 0.51 -1.24
C PHE A 86 11.08 1.31 -0.57
N VAL A 87 9.98 0.65 -0.21
CA VAL A 87 8.80 1.27 0.39
C VAL A 87 8.59 0.74 1.80
N THR A 88 8.54 1.64 2.77
CA THR A 88 8.24 1.36 4.18
C THR A 88 7.02 2.14 4.65
N VAL A 89 6.42 1.67 5.74
CA VAL A 89 5.42 2.42 6.51
C VAL A 89 6.13 3.20 7.60
N GLU A 90 5.81 4.49 7.70
CA GLU A 90 6.36 5.43 8.66
C GLU A 90 5.23 6.04 9.53
N GLU A 91 5.59 6.69 10.63
CA GLU A 91 4.65 7.49 11.41
C GLU A 91 4.35 8.85 10.72
N PRO A 92 3.14 9.42 10.81
CA PRO A 92 1.97 8.86 11.48
C PRO A 92 1.30 7.76 10.65
N SER A 93 0.94 6.66 11.31
CA SER A 93 0.10 5.60 10.72
C SER A 93 -0.85 5.02 11.76
N ASP A 94 -2.09 4.73 11.38
CA ASP A 94 -3.11 4.25 12.29
C ASP A 94 -4.04 3.19 11.68
N ALA A 95 -5.22 3.00 12.26
CA ALA A 95 -6.18 2.03 11.80
C ALA A 95 -6.67 2.30 10.37
N ASP A 96 -6.75 3.55 9.91
CA ASP A 96 -7.41 3.96 8.66
C ASP A 96 -6.44 4.57 7.64
N GLU A 97 -5.37 5.21 8.11
CA GLU A 97 -4.38 5.91 7.30
C GLU A 97 -2.97 5.35 7.53
N MET A 98 -2.11 5.43 6.52
CA MET A 98 -0.71 5.07 6.65
C MET A 98 0.18 6.02 5.86
N THR A 99 1.30 6.39 6.45
CA THR A 99 2.34 7.15 5.76
C THR A 99 3.32 6.19 5.12
N LEU A 100 3.43 6.26 3.80
CA LEU A 100 4.44 5.53 3.04
C LEU A 100 5.67 6.41 2.83
N GLN A 101 6.85 5.82 2.93
CA GLN A 101 8.09 6.41 2.47
C GLN A 101 8.73 5.50 1.43
N ALA A 102 8.97 6.03 0.23
CA ALA A 102 9.58 5.32 -0.87
C ALA A 102 10.93 5.95 -1.22
N GLY A 103 12.01 5.23 -0.94
CA GLY A 103 13.33 5.54 -1.47
C GLY A 103 13.48 4.91 -2.85
N GLN A 104 13.76 5.71 -3.88
CA GLN A 104 13.99 5.24 -5.24
C GLN A 104 15.37 5.65 -5.72
N THR A 105 16.07 4.71 -6.37
CA THR A 105 17.32 4.98 -7.08
C THR A 105 17.24 4.44 -8.50
N LEU A 106 17.89 5.13 -9.43
CA LEU A 106 18.21 4.62 -10.77
C LEU A 106 19.71 4.77 -10.95
N ARG A 107 20.37 3.68 -11.34
CA ARG A 107 21.82 3.62 -11.44
C ARG A 107 22.25 2.80 -12.64
N ARG A 108 23.35 3.22 -13.28
CA ARG A 108 24.06 2.41 -14.27
C ARG A 108 25.04 1.47 -13.57
N THR A 109 25.18 0.25 -14.07
CA THR A 109 25.96 -0.83 -13.41
C THR A 109 27.32 -1.11 -14.05
N ASP A 110 27.62 -0.46 -15.17
CA ASP A 110 28.87 -0.54 -15.90
C ASP A 110 29.99 0.37 -15.33
N VAL A 111 29.66 1.22 -14.35
CA VAL A 111 30.63 2.07 -13.62
C VAL A 111 30.61 1.75 -12.12
N GLN A 112 31.73 1.94 -11.44
CA GLN A 112 31.88 1.58 -10.03
C GLN A 112 31.52 2.72 -9.05
N GLY A 113 31.01 2.32 -7.88
CA GLY A 113 30.71 3.22 -6.77
C GLY A 113 29.58 4.21 -7.06
N ASP A 114 29.56 5.33 -6.34
CA ASP A 114 28.50 6.34 -6.43
C ASP A 114 28.43 7.06 -7.78
N THR A 115 29.46 6.91 -8.62
CA THR A 115 29.48 7.50 -9.97
C THR A 115 28.42 6.90 -10.91
N GLY A 116 27.85 5.74 -10.56
CA GLY A 116 26.78 5.11 -11.32
C GLY A 116 25.38 5.63 -10.98
N LEU A 117 25.21 6.43 -9.93
CA LEU A 117 23.89 6.95 -9.56
C LEU A 117 23.44 8.02 -10.56
N LEU A 118 22.29 7.80 -11.20
CA LEU A 118 21.69 8.74 -12.15
C LEU A 118 20.64 9.62 -11.50
N THR A 119 19.73 9.01 -10.73
CA THR A 119 18.71 9.72 -9.96
C THR A 119 18.47 9.03 -8.63
N ALA A 120 18.21 9.82 -7.59
CA ALA A 120 17.69 9.35 -6.33
C ALA A 120 16.54 10.27 -5.89
N ALA A 121 15.50 9.68 -5.33
CA ALA A 121 14.39 10.42 -4.74
C ALA A 121 13.91 9.72 -3.48
N ILE A 122 13.41 10.50 -2.53
CA ILE A 122 12.57 10.01 -1.43
C ILE A 122 11.21 10.66 -1.64
N ASP A 123 10.17 9.83 -1.76
CA ASP A 123 8.80 10.30 -1.72
C ASP A 123 8.14 9.84 -0.43
N ARG A 124 7.37 10.73 0.20
CA ARG A 124 6.61 10.44 1.41
C ARG A 124 5.19 10.91 1.21
N VAL A 125 4.22 10.03 1.45
CA VAL A 125 2.80 10.34 1.26
C VAL A 125 1.94 9.59 2.28
N THR A 126 0.99 10.28 2.89
CA THR A 126 -0.03 9.65 3.73
C THR A 126 -1.24 9.27 2.88
N ILE A 127 -1.63 8.00 2.92
CA ILE A 127 -2.70 7.42 2.11
C ILE A 127 -3.71 6.66 2.96
N SER A 128 -4.93 6.51 2.46
CA SER A 128 -5.90 5.58 3.03
C SER A 128 -5.40 4.14 2.93
N ARG A 129 -5.52 3.37 4.02
CA ARG A 129 -5.22 1.93 4.05
C ARG A 129 -6.24 1.06 3.32
N THR A 130 -7.38 1.62 2.89
CA THR A 130 -8.38 0.90 2.09
C THR A 130 -8.29 1.27 0.62
N THR A 131 -8.38 2.56 0.29
CA THR A 131 -8.46 3.00 -1.11
C THR A 131 -7.10 3.16 -1.78
N GLY A 132 -6.05 3.50 -1.02
CA GLY A 132 -4.73 3.78 -1.57
C GLY A 132 -4.58 5.21 -2.09
N GLU A 133 -5.65 6.00 -1.99
CA GLU A 133 -5.65 7.42 -2.33
C GLU A 133 -4.97 8.24 -1.22
N PRO A 134 -4.26 9.33 -1.59
CA PRO A 134 -3.76 10.30 -0.64
C PRO A 134 -4.86 10.89 0.24
N VAL A 135 -4.52 11.17 1.49
CA VAL A 135 -5.44 11.85 2.42
C VAL A 135 -5.67 13.30 2.00
N GLU A 136 -6.76 13.90 2.47
CA GLU A 136 -7.14 15.28 2.13
C GLU A 136 -6.33 16.36 2.88
N ALA A 137 -5.33 15.96 3.69
CA ALA A 137 -4.40 16.91 4.32
C ALA A 137 -3.63 17.72 3.26
N ASP A 138 -3.20 18.93 3.63
CA ASP A 138 -2.40 19.82 2.77
C ASP A 138 -1.21 20.40 3.56
N PRO A 139 0.04 20.00 3.25
CA PRO A 139 0.40 18.95 2.30
C PRO A 139 0.13 17.54 2.87
N ASN A 140 -0.30 16.60 2.02
CA ASN A 140 -0.39 15.17 2.38
C ASN A 140 0.92 14.38 2.18
N GLY A 141 1.99 15.06 1.76
CA GLY A 141 3.26 14.42 1.47
C GLY A 141 4.40 15.39 1.17
N SER A 142 5.53 14.81 0.79
CA SER A 142 6.74 15.56 0.43
C SER A 142 7.67 14.71 -0.43
N ILE A 143 8.47 15.38 -1.27
CA ILE A 143 9.44 14.74 -2.16
C ILE A 143 10.80 15.38 -1.92
N ALA A 144 11.85 14.56 -1.72
CA ALA A 144 13.24 14.99 -1.79
C ALA A 144 13.91 14.43 -3.04
N VAL A 145 14.46 15.33 -3.85
CA VAL A 145 15.35 15.01 -4.98
C VAL A 145 16.72 15.69 -4.87
N THR A 146 16.92 16.42 -3.76
CA THR A 146 18.14 17.17 -3.46
C THR A 146 18.63 16.77 -2.08
N VAL A 147 19.95 16.73 -1.91
CA VAL A 147 20.62 16.49 -0.64
C VAL A 147 21.50 17.70 -0.35
N ASP A 148 21.48 18.17 0.90
CA ASP A 148 22.37 19.22 1.39
C ASP A 148 23.32 18.66 2.47
N ARG A 149 23.90 19.53 3.31
CA ARG A 149 24.82 19.10 4.39
C ARG A 149 24.11 18.42 5.56
N GLU A 150 22.81 18.64 5.70
CA GLU A 150 21.97 18.17 6.80
C GLU A 150 21.19 16.91 6.40
N GLY A 151 21.02 16.66 5.10
CA GLY A 151 20.47 15.42 4.55
C GLY A 151 19.59 15.66 3.34
N SER A 152 18.63 14.77 3.11
CA SER A 152 17.64 14.94 2.06
C SER A 152 16.71 16.13 2.36
N VAL A 153 16.58 17.04 1.40
CA VAL A 153 15.71 18.21 1.52
C VAL A 153 14.30 17.83 1.07
N MET A 154 13.40 17.60 2.03
CA MET A 154 12.00 17.25 1.75
C MET A 154 11.20 18.49 1.38
N GLU A 155 10.73 18.55 0.13
CA GLU A 155 9.85 19.62 -0.34
C GLU A 155 8.38 19.19 -0.18
N PRO A 156 7.52 19.98 0.48
CA PRO A 156 6.09 19.72 0.55
C PRO A 156 5.45 19.54 -0.83
N VAL A 157 4.70 18.45 -1.03
CA VAL A 157 4.02 18.16 -2.28
C VAL A 157 2.65 17.57 -1.99
N GLN A 158 1.62 18.17 -2.60
CA GLN A 158 0.28 17.61 -2.59
C GLN A 158 0.18 16.48 -3.61
N HIS A 159 0.12 15.25 -3.11
CA HIS A 159 -0.16 14.07 -3.89
C HIS A 159 -1.63 14.04 -4.27
N THR A 160 -1.88 13.69 -5.52
CA THR A 160 -3.22 13.49 -6.08
C THR A 160 -3.20 12.17 -6.82
N GLY A 161 -4.13 11.26 -6.52
CA GLY A 161 -4.16 9.93 -7.12
C GLY A 161 -3.20 8.90 -6.52
N LEU A 162 -3.30 7.67 -7.02
CA LEU A 162 -2.56 6.49 -6.57
C LEU A 162 -1.06 6.59 -6.90
N GLY A 163 -0.19 5.92 -6.14
CA GLY A 163 1.26 5.90 -6.41
C GLY A 163 2.00 4.58 -6.13
N TYR A 164 1.55 3.82 -5.12
CA TYR A 164 2.24 2.60 -4.68
C TYR A 164 1.39 1.34 -4.77
N ARG A 165 0.07 1.50 -4.74
CA ARG A 165 -0.91 0.41 -4.81
C ARG A 165 -2.22 0.92 -5.39
N PHE A 166 -3.05 -0.02 -5.80
CA PHE A 166 -4.43 0.22 -6.17
C PHE A 166 -5.38 -0.09 -5.00
N PRO A 167 -6.65 0.32 -5.09
CA PRO A 167 -7.65 -0.04 -4.09
C PRO A 167 -7.81 -1.56 -3.96
N ILE A 168 -8.07 -2.02 -2.74
CA ILE A 168 -8.55 -3.41 -2.51
C ILE A 168 -9.85 -3.59 -3.30
N GLY A 169 -9.95 -4.67 -4.07
CA GLY A 169 -11.05 -4.83 -5.03
C GLY A 169 -10.92 -3.84 -6.21
N THR A 170 -9.73 -3.74 -6.80
CA THR A 170 -9.46 -2.91 -7.97
C THR A 170 -10.45 -3.23 -9.08
N GLU A 171 -11.06 -2.19 -9.64
CA GLU A 171 -12.06 -2.27 -10.70
C GLU A 171 -11.45 -1.97 -12.07
N LYS A 172 -12.12 -2.39 -13.14
CA LYS A 172 -11.71 -2.10 -14.53
C LYS A 172 -12.13 -0.69 -14.96
N LYS A 173 -11.54 0.33 -14.33
CA LYS A 173 -11.84 1.74 -14.60
C LYS A 173 -10.56 2.58 -14.65
N THR A 174 -10.68 3.84 -15.03
CA THR A 174 -9.55 4.79 -14.98
C THR A 174 -9.32 5.22 -13.54
N TYR A 175 -8.04 5.31 -13.16
CA TYR A 175 -7.61 5.85 -11.86
C TYR A 175 -6.63 7.01 -12.06
N PRO A 176 -6.70 8.10 -11.28
CA PRO A 176 -5.61 9.07 -11.24
C PRO A 176 -4.37 8.40 -10.64
N TYR A 177 -3.22 8.57 -11.29
CA TYR A 177 -1.94 8.01 -10.86
C TYR A 177 -0.88 9.11 -10.82
N PHE A 178 -0.29 9.30 -9.64
CA PHE A 178 0.65 10.36 -9.36
C PHE A 178 2.03 10.06 -9.96
N ASP A 179 2.59 11.04 -10.66
CA ASP A 179 3.95 11.00 -11.16
C ASP A 179 4.87 11.89 -10.32
N ILE A 180 5.90 11.30 -9.73
CA ILE A 180 6.86 11.99 -8.85
C ILE A 180 7.72 13.04 -9.56
N ASN A 181 8.00 12.87 -10.87
CA ASN A 181 8.87 13.75 -11.64
C ASN A 181 8.11 14.97 -12.19
N ALA A 182 6.85 14.77 -12.56
CA ALA A 182 5.93 15.79 -13.02
C ALA A 182 5.16 16.45 -11.86
N ARG A 183 5.20 15.83 -10.66
CA ARG A 183 4.49 16.24 -9.43
C ARG A 183 3.00 16.46 -9.64
N LYS A 184 2.37 15.59 -10.43
CA LYS A 184 0.94 15.64 -10.75
C LYS A 184 0.42 14.27 -11.14
N SER A 185 -0.90 14.13 -11.05
CA SER A 185 -1.61 12.94 -11.51
C SER A 185 -1.90 12.94 -12.99
N PHE A 186 -1.88 11.74 -13.57
CA PHE A 186 -2.39 11.45 -14.92
C PHE A 186 -3.22 10.18 -14.90
N ASP A 187 -4.06 10.00 -15.90
CA ASP A 187 -4.95 8.84 -15.97
C ASP A 187 -4.16 7.54 -16.19
N ALA A 188 -4.36 6.57 -15.28
CA ALA A 188 -4.05 5.17 -15.49
C ALA A 188 -5.29 4.46 -16.02
N ASN A 189 -5.33 4.21 -17.32
CA ASN A 189 -6.47 3.62 -18.01
C ASN A 189 -6.39 2.09 -18.01
N PHE A 190 -7.50 1.42 -17.71
CA PHE A 190 -7.59 -0.03 -17.88
C PHE A 190 -7.43 -0.42 -19.34
N ILE A 191 -6.52 -1.35 -19.62
CA ILE A 191 -6.23 -1.86 -20.96
C ILE A 191 -6.84 -3.25 -21.14
N GLU A 192 -6.49 -4.19 -20.27
CA GLU A 192 -6.89 -5.59 -20.40
C GLU A 192 -6.85 -6.36 -19.08
N GLU A 193 -7.55 -7.51 -19.04
CA GLU A 193 -7.39 -8.55 -18.01
C GLU A 193 -6.53 -9.67 -18.61
N THR A 194 -5.50 -10.09 -17.89
CA THR A 194 -4.59 -11.16 -18.30
C THR A 194 -4.11 -11.96 -17.09
N GLU A 195 -3.15 -12.87 -17.29
CA GLU A 195 -2.53 -13.64 -16.22
C GLU A 195 -1.00 -13.54 -16.28
N ILE A 196 -0.37 -13.44 -15.11
CA ILE A 196 1.08 -13.58 -14.92
C ILE A 196 1.29 -14.70 -13.92
N ASN A 197 1.96 -15.78 -14.34
CA ASN A 197 2.24 -16.96 -13.50
C ASN A 197 1.00 -17.46 -12.75
N ASN A 198 -0.08 -17.66 -13.53
CA ASN A 198 -1.42 -18.08 -13.07
C ASN A 198 -2.08 -17.14 -12.06
N THR A 199 -1.59 -15.91 -11.92
CA THR A 199 -2.20 -14.86 -11.12
C THR A 199 -2.97 -13.92 -12.04
N LYS A 200 -4.28 -13.80 -11.83
CA LYS A 200 -5.12 -12.87 -12.56
C LYS A 200 -4.67 -11.43 -12.28
N VAL A 201 -4.46 -10.65 -13.33
CA VAL A 201 -4.05 -9.25 -13.24
C VAL A 201 -4.82 -8.36 -14.20
N TYR A 202 -5.00 -7.10 -13.81
CA TYR A 202 -5.49 -6.02 -14.66
C TYR A 202 -4.31 -5.16 -15.08
N ARG A 203 -4.15 -4.95 -16.38
CA ARG A 203 -3.13 -4.05 -16.93
C ARG A 203 -3.72 -2.65 -17.05
N PHE A 204 -3.05 -1.68 -16.45
CA PHE A 204 -3.31 -0.26 -16.61
C PHE A 204 -2.14 0.41 -17.31
N GLN A 205 -2.44 1.41 -18.13
CA GLN A 205 -1.42 2.25 -18.74
C GLN A 205 -1.61 3.71 -18.32
N ASN A 206 -0.51 4.29 -17.86
CA ASN A 206 -0.41 5.71 -17.50
C ASN A 206 0.58 6.39 -18.45
N ILE A 207 0.16 7.49 -19.07
CA ILE A 207 1.00 8.24 -20.02
C ILE A 207 1.24 9.63 -19.46
N VAL A 208 2.51 9.94 -19.23
CA VAL A 208 2.98 11.27 -18.85
C VAL A 208 3.39 12.01 -20.13
N PRO A 209 2.63 13.02 -20.57
CA PRO A 209 2.98 13.83 -21.73
C PRO A 209 4.24 14.64 -21.46
N VAL A 210 4.79 15.23 -22.52
CA VAL A 210 5.96 16.11 -22.47
C VAL A 210 5.77 17.15 -21.38
N THR A 211 6.63 17.08 -20.37
CA THR A 211 6.60 17.94 -19.19
C THR A 211 7.93 18.65 -19.06
N SER A 212 7.92 19.98 -19.06
CA SER A 212 9.09 20.80 -18.73
C SER A 212 9.44 20.60 -17.27
N THR A 213 10.61 20.03 -16.98
CA THR A 213 11.02 19.82 -15.58
C THR A 213 11.38 21.14 -14.90
N TRP A 214 11.70 22.18 -15.67
CA TRP A 214 11.90 23.55 -15.15
C TRP A 214 10.61 24.17 -14.61
N ASP A 215 9.46 23.87 -15.22
CA ASP A 215 8.16 24.38 -14.77
C ASP A 215 7.67 23.65 -13.52
N VAL A 216 8.23 22.47 -13.22
CA VAL A 216 7.93 21.66 -12.04
C VAL A 216 8.88 21.99 -10.88
N VAL A 217 10.20 21.97 -11.13
CA VAL A 217 11.24 22.33 -10.15
C VAL A 217 12.28 23.21 -10.83
N GLN A 218 12.47 24.43 -10.34
CA GLN A 218 13.46 25.37 -10.88
C GLN A 218 14.88 25.06 -10.39
N SER A 219 15.43 23.93 -10.84
CA SER A 219 16.81 23.51 -10.58
C SER A 219 17.73 23.88 -11.76
N PRO A 220 19.00 24.29 -11.51
CA PRO A 220 19.97 24.52 -12.59
C PRO A 220 20.13 23.32 -13.54
N ALA A 221 19.96 22.09 -13.05
CA ALA A 221 20.01 20.89 -13.89
C ALA A 221 18.82 20.76 -14.86
N ASN A 222 17.73 21.50 -14.65
CA ASN A 222 16.56 21.48 -15.52
C ASN A 222 16.62 22.53 -16.64
N ARG A 223 17.56 23.47 -16.59
CA ARG A 223 17.73 24.51 -17.61
C ARG A 223 19.16 24.98 -17.69
N LEU A 224 19.82 24.69 -18.80
CA LEU A 224 21.26 24.92 -18.99
C LEU A 224 21.49 25.83 -20.19
N THR A 225 22.50 26.70 -20.09
CA THR A 225 22.99 27.50 -21.23
C THR A 225 24.44 27.14 -21.49
N LEU A 226 24.71 26.60 -22.67
CA LEU A 226 26.04 26.17 -23.12
C LEU A 226 26.23 26.61 -24.59
N PRO A 227 27.47 26.65 -25.10
CA PRO A 227 27.72 26.89 -26.53
C PRO A 227 26.95 25.91 -27.43
N ALA A 228 26.53 26.35 -28.63
CA ALA A 228 25.82 25.51 -29.58
C ALA A 228 26.59 24.23 -29.94
N SER A 229 27.92 24.33 -30.06
CA SER A 229 28.83 23.20 -30.26
C SER A 229 28.70 22.12 -29.19
N LYS A 230 28.48 22.51 -27.93
CA LYS A 230 28.26 21.56 -26.82
C LYS A 230 26.95 20.80 -26.94
N TRP A 231 25.93 21.42 -27.49
CA TRP A 231 24.65 20.75 -27.72
C TRP A 231 24.62 19.95 -29.03
N GLY A 232 25.68 19.98 -29.84
CA GLY A 232 25.66 19.43 -31.19
C GLY A 232 24.73 20.19 -32.14
N VAL A 233 24.39 21.44 -31.81
CA VAL A 233 23.53 22.31 -32.61
C VAL A 233 24.35 22.98 -33.69
N THR A 234 23.93 22.81 -34.95
CA THR A 234 24.66 23.28 -36.15
C THR A 234 23.92 24.34 -36.94
N ASP A 235 22.75 24.78 -36.47
CA ASP A 235 21.91 25.80 -37.13
C ASP A 235 22.28 27.25 -36.73
N VAL A 236 23.25 27.42 -35.82
CA VAL A 236 23.80 28.70 -35.36
C VAL A 236 25.32 28.59 -35.21
N GLU A 237 25.99 29.73 -34.96
CA GLU A 237 27.44 29.76 -34.73
C GLU A 237 27.86 28.85 -33.54
N PRO A 238 28.98 28.10 -33.66
CA PRO A 238 29.40 27.12 -32.64
C PRO A 238 29.51 27.66 -31.20
N ASP A 239 29.97 28.90 -31.05
CA ASP A 239 30.16 29.55 -29.74
C ASP A 239 28.91 30.31 -29.25
N ALA A 240 27.84 30.33 -30.04
CA ALA A 240 26.62 31.01 -29.65
C ALA A 240 26.02 30.34 -28.40
N PRO A 241 25.64 31.11 -27.35
CA PRO A 241 25.01 30.53 -26.18
C PRO A 241 23.60 30.04 -26.54
N VAL A 242 23.34 28.75 -26.29
CA VAL A 242 22.04 28.12 -26.49
C VAL A 242 21.53 27.63 -25.14
N THR A 243 20.35 28.12 -24.77
CA THR A 243 19.62 27.65 -23.60
C THR A 243 18.74 26.45 -23.97
N MET A 244 18.91 25.33 -23.27
CA MET A 244 18.01 24.18 -23.36
C MET A 244 17.31 23.93 -22.03
N THR A 245 16.06 23.51 -22.12
CA THR A 245 15.23 23.06 -21.00
C THR A 245 15.19 21.54 -21.02
N ARG A 246 15.22 20.93 -19.83
CA ARG A 246 15.04 19.49 -19.69
C ARG A 246 13.54 19.16 -19.69
N TYR A 247 13.17 18.17 -20.49
CA TYR A 247 11.81 17.67 -20.61
C TYR A 247 11.78 16.21 -20.19
N TYR A 248 10.61 15.78 -19.71
CA TYR A 248 10.32 14.44 -19.25
C TYR A 248 9.06 13.90 -19.92
N THR A 249 9.12 12.64 -20.34
CA THR A 249 7.96 11.82 -20.70
C THR A 249 8.12 10.45 -20.08
N ASN A 250 6.99 9.79 -19.82
CA ASN A 250 6.98 8.40 -19.38
C ASN A 250 5.74 7.68 -19.88
N VAL A 251 5.87 6.39 -20.12
CA VAL A 251 4.74 5.47 -20.27
C VAL A 251 4.93 4.40 -19.20
N ARG A 252 3.96 4.28 -18.29
CA ARG A 252 3.95 3.23 -17.29
C ARG A 252 2.93 2.17 -17.64
N ASP A 253 3.34 0.92 -17.59
CA ASP A 253 2.44 -0.23 -17.57
C ASP A 253 2.43 -0.84 -16.16
N LEU A 254 1.24 -1.05 -15.62
CA LEU A 254 1.01 -1.53 -14.26
C LEU A 254 0.11 -2.75 -14.31
N TRP A 255 0.60 -3.92 -13.91
CA TRP A 255 -0.20 -5.13 -13.78
C TRP A 255 -0.58 -5.34 -12.32
N VAL A 256 -1.88 -5.30 -12.04
CA VAL A 256 -2.42 -5.22 -10.69
C VAL A 256 -3.23 -6.48 -10.38
N GLU A 257 -2.95 -7.15 -9.27
CA GLU A 257 -3.84 -8.20 -8.75
C GLU A 257 -5.09 -7.52 -8.18
N PRO A 258 -6.29 -7.84 -8.69
CA PRO A 258 -7.48 -7.05 -8.41
C PRO A 258 -8.05 -7.20 -7.01
N GLN A 259 -7.82 -8.31 -6.29
CA GLN A 259 -8.38 -8.48 -4.96
C GLN A 259 -7.66 -7.63 -3.92
N THR A 260 -6.33 -7.55 -3.98
CA THR A 260 -5.50 -6.84 -3.01
C THR A 260 -5.12 -5.43 -3.48
N GLY A 261 -5.14 -5.18 -4.78
CA GLY A 261 -4.62 -3.95 -5.38
C GLY A 261 -3.09 -3.90 -5.45
N THR A 262 -2.41 -5.03 -5.27
CA THR A 262 -0.94 -5.14 -5.36
C THR A 262 -0.48 -5.02 -6.80
N VAL A 263 0.54 -4.20 -7.07
CA VAL A 263 1.19 -4.12 -8.38
C VAL A 263 2.16 -5.31 -8.52
N ILE A 264 1.76 -6.30 -9.31
CA ILE A 264 2.52 -7.52 -9.57
C ILE A 264 3.71 -7.28 -10.49
N LYS A 265 3.52 -6.46 -11.52
CA LYS A 265 4.55 -6.09 -12.49
C LYS A 265 4.41 -4.62 -12.82
N GLY A 266 5.54 -3.92 -12.93
CA GLY A 266 5.62 -2.55 -13.40
C GLY A 266 6.63 -2.44 -14.54
N GLY A 267 6.33 -1.58 -15.52
CA GLY A 267 7.25 -1.18 -16.56
C GLY A 267 7.19 0.33 -16.77
N GLU A 268 8.33 0.97 -17.02
CA GLU A 268 8.44 2.40 -17.32
C GLU A 268 9.30 2.63 -18.57
N SER A 269 8.74 3.32 -19.57
CA SER A 269 9.47 3.83 -20.73
C SER A 269 9.82 5.31 -20.51
N ILE A 270 10.93 5.54 -19.83
CA ILE A 270 11.40 6.86 -19.42
C ILE A 270 12.13 7.53 -20.57
N HIS A 271 11.84 8.83 -20.80
CA HIS A 271 12.66 9.66 -21.66
C HIS A 271 12.81 11.07 -21.05
N LEU A 272 14.03 11.39 -20.63
CA LEU A 272 14.50 12.72 -20.28
C LEU A 272 15.45 13.22 -21.36
N TYR A 273 15.29 14.47 -21.78
CA TYR A 273 16.14 15.09 -22.79
C TYR A 273 16.19 16.61 -22.60
N TYR A 274 17.28 17.23 -23.05
CA TYR A 274 17.40 18.67 -23.21
C TYR A 274 16.96 19.08 -24.62
N ALA A 275 16.18 20.15 -24.70
CA ALA A 275 15.74 20.72 -25.97
C ALA A 275 15.45 22.22 -25.85
N ARG A 276 15.45 22.93 -26.99
CA ARG A 276 14.93 24.30 -27.07
C ARG A 276 13.40 24.36 -27.05
N SER A 277 12.74 23.28 -27.48
CA SER A 277 11.29 23.09 -27.42
C SER A 277 10.95 21.63 -27.13
N GLY A 278 9.95 21.37 -26.29
CA GLY A 278 9.62 20.03 -25.83
C GLY A 278 9.08 19.08 -26.91
N ASP A 279 8.64 19.58 -28.06
CA ASP A 279 8.18 18.74 -29.17
C ASP A 279 9.34 18.15 -30.00
N LYS A 280 10.57 18.64 -29.79
CA LYS A 280 11.75 18.23 -30.55
C LYS A 280 12.91 17.89 -29.60
N PRO A 281 13.06 16.63 -29.16
CA PRO A 281 14.23 16.19 -28.42
C PRO A 281 15.52 16.49 -29.18
N GLU A 282 16.52 17.07 -28.51
CA GLU A 282 17.83 17.40 -29.11
C GLU A 282 18.95 16.57 -28.47
N VAL A 283 19.09 16.61 -27.14
CA VAL A 283 20.11 15.82 -26.42
C VAL A 283 19.45 14.94 -25.38
N THR A 284 19.45 13.63 -25.60
CA THR A 284 18.92 12.65 -24.64
C THR A 284 19.75 12.66 -23.36
N ALA A 285 19.09 12.86 -22.21
CA ALA A 285 19.69 12.76 -20.89
C ALA A 285 19.57 11.33 -20.32
N LEU A 286 18.40 10.73 -20.49
CA LEU A 286 18.10 9.34 -20.13
C LEU A 286 17.00 8.85 -21.06
N LYS A 287 17.17 7.70 -21.69
CA LYS A 287 16.07 7.01 -22.38
C LYS A 287 16.18 5.53 -22.13
N SER A 288 15.15 4.92 -21.55
CA SER A 288 15.17 3.49 -21.30
C SER A 288 13.79 2.93 -21.02
N HIS A 289 13.58 1.67 -21.39
CA HIS A 289 12.46 0.87 -20.92
C HIS A 289 12.95 -0.09 -19.84
N ILE A 290 12.51 0.15 -18.61
CA ILE A 290 12.83 -0.68 -17.45
C ILE A 290 11.57 -1.41 -16.97
N VAL A 291 11.71 -2.66 -16.55
CA VAL A 291 10.60 -3.50 -16.09
C VAL A 291 11.04 -4.29 -14.88
N PHE A 292 10.10 -4.61 -13.99
CA PHE A 292 10.36 -5.47 -12.83
C PHE A 292 11.05 -6.77 -13.26
N ASP A 293 12.11 -7.12 -12.53
CA ASP A 293 12.78 -8.41 -12.72
C ASP A 293 11.89 -9.57 -12.24
N ASP A 294 12.24 -10.79 -12.64
CA ASP A 294 11.44 -11.98 -12.32
C ASP A 294 11.35 -12.21 -10.80
N ALA A 295 12.42 -11.91 -10.05
CA ALA A 295 12.44 -12.04 -8.59
C ALA A 295 11.44 -11.09 -7.92
N THR A 296 11.36 -9.85 -8.39
CA THR A 296 10.36 -8.88 -7.93
C THR A 296 8.96 -9.34 -8.26
N VAL A 297 8.71 -9.81 -9.50
CA VAL A 297 7.38 -10.31 -9.90
C VAL A 297 6.94 -11.47 -9.00
N GLU A 298 7.80 -12.46 -8.77
CA GLU A 298 7.49 -13.59 -7.88
C GLU A 298 7.24 -13.15 -6.43
N SER A 299 8.06 -12.22 -5.91
CA SER A 299 7.87 -11.64 -4.59
C SER A 299 6.51 -10.93 -4.46
N GLN A 300 6.15 -10.09 -5.43
CA GLN A 300 4.85 -9.40 -5.44
C GLN A 300 3.67 -10.36 -5.57
N ILE A 301 3.81 -11.44 -6.35
CA ILE A 301 2.81 -12.51 -6.43
C ILE A 301 2.65 -13.20 -5.07
N SER A 302 3.73 -13.50 -4.37
CA SER A 302 3.67 -14.12 -3.03
C SER A 302 2.92 -13.21 -2.05
N ILE A 303 3.25 -11.91 -2.04
CA ILE A 303 2.58 -10.91 -1.19
C ILE A 303 1.08 -10.83 -1.52
N ALA A 304 0.72 -10.78 -2.80
CA ALA A 304 -0.67 -10.76 -3.23
C ALA A 304 -1.42 -12.04 -2.82
N LYS A 305 -0.81 -13.22 -2.95
CA LYS A 305 -1.39 -14.51 -2.53
C LYS A 305 -1.61 -14.55 -1.02
N ASP A 306 -0.63 -14.18 -0.22
CA ASP A 306 -0.74 -14.16 1.24
C ASP A 306 -1.88 -13.22 1.71
N ASN A 307 -2.00 -12.06 1.07
CA ASN A 307 -3.07 -11.11 1.36
C ASN A 307 -4.44 -11.63 0.89
N THR A 308 -4.50 -12.26 -0.28
CA THR A 308 -5.72 -12.90 -0.81
C THR A 308 -6.19 -14.05 0.08
N ASP A 309 -5.29 -14.89 0.58
CA ASP A 309 -5.60 -16.00 1.47
C ASP A 309 -6.14 -15.52 2.82
N LYS A 310 -5.56 -14.44 3.36
CA LYS A 310 -6.10 -13.76 4.55
C LYS A 310 -7.50 -13.22 4.29
N LEU A 311 -7.72 -12.53 3.16
CA LEU A 311 -9.03 -12.02 2.78
C LEU A 311 -10.05 -13.16 2.61
N ALA A 312 -9.67 -14.27 1.99
CA ALA A 312 -10.54 -15.44 1.81
C ALA A 312 -10.83 -16.16 3.14
N LEU A 313 -9.85 -16.26 4.04
CA LEU A 313 -10.03 -16.88 5.35
C LEU A 313 -11.09 -16.16 6.16
N PHE A 314 -10.94 -14.84 6.33
CA PHE A 314 -11.85 -14.04 7.13
C PHE A 314 -13.15 -13.71 6.41
N GLY A 315 -13.10 -13.50 5.09
CA GLY A 315 -14.28 -13.12 4.32
C GLY A 315 -15.13 -14.27 3.82
N ARG A 316 -14.60 -15.51 3.75
CA ARG A 316 -15.34 -16.65 3.20
C ARG A 316 -15.26 -17.89 4.08
N THR A 317 -14.07 -18.35 4.45
CA THR A 317 -13.90 -19.63 5.15
C THR A 317 -14.49 -19.62 6.56
N VAL A 318 -14.13 -18.63 7.38
CA VAL A 318 -14.68 -18.47 8.74
C VAL A 318 -16.20 -18.32 8.71
N PRO A 319 -16.80 -17.44 7.89
CA PRO A 319 -18.26 -17.35 7.72
C PRO A 319 -18.93 -18.68 7.37
N ILE A 320 -18.37 -19.46 6.45
CA ILE A 320 -18.93 -20.76 6.05
C ILE A 320 -18.91 -21.74 7.24
N VAL A 321 -17.79 -21.83 7.95
CA VAL A 321 -17.67 -22.70 9.14
C VAL A 321 -18.66 -22.28 10.23
N LEU A 322 -18.74 -20.98 10.53
CA LEU A 322 -19.72 -20.44 11.48
C LEU A 322 -21.15 -20.73 11.03
N GLY A 323 -21.44 -20.62 9.74
CA GLY A 323 -22.74 -20.95 9.15
C GLY A 323 -23.12 -22.42 9.37
N ILE A 324 -22.21 -23.34 9.03
CA ILE A 324 -22.41 -24.79 9.21
C ILE A 324 -22.61 -25.13 10.69
N LEU A 325 -21.73 -24.64 11.56
CA LEU A 325 -21.85 -24.86 13.00
C LEU A 325 -23.13 -24.24 13.57
N GLY A 326 -23.54 -23.07 13.05
CA GLY A 326 -24.77 -22.40 13.41
C GLY A 326 -26.01 -23.22 13.07
N VAL A 327 -26.09 -23.75 11.85
CA VAL A 327 -27.17 -24.65 11.42
C VAL A 327 -27.20 -25.92 12.27
N LEU A 328 -26.04 -26.57 12.48
CA LEU A 328 -25.96 -27.80 13.27
C LEU A 328 -26.40 -27.57 14.72
N ALA A 329 -25.96 -26.48 15.34
CA ALA A 329 -26.37 -26.11 16.70
C ALA A 329 -27.87 -25.81 16.79
N LEU A 330 -28.43 -25.10 15.80
CA LEU A 330 -29.88 -24.83 15.74
C LEU A 330 -30.70 -26.10 15.61
N LEU A 331 -30.33 -27.00 14.69
CA LEU A 331 -31.02 -28.27 14.50
C LEU A 331 -30.95 -29.16 15.75
N ALA A 332 -29.77 -29.25 16.39
CA ALA A 332 -29.59 -30.01 17.62
C ALA A 332 -30.41 -29.42 18.78
N GLY A 333 -30.41 -28.09 18.94
CA GLY A 333 -31.19 -27.39 19.94
C GLY A 333 -32.70 -27.60 19.75
N LEU A 334 -33.19 -27.48 18.52
CA LEU A 334 -34.59 -27.72 18.17
C LEU A 334 -35.00 -29.18 18.42
N PHE A 335 -34.17 -30.13 18.01
CA PHE A 335 -34.42 -31.56 18.23
C PHE A 335 -34.49 -31.92 19.73
N LEU A 336 -33.56 -31.41 20.54
CA LEU A 336 -33.55 -31.61 21.99
C LEU A 336 -34.75 -30.94 22.69
N GLY A 337 -35.15 -29.76 22.21
CA GLY A 337 -36.33 -29.04 22.71
C GLY A 337 -37.63 -29.80 22.42
N LEU A 338 -37.79 -30.32 21.21
CA LEU A 338 -38.99 -31.06 20.78
C LEU A 338 -39.11 -32.43 21.47
N ARG A 339 -37.99 -33.13 21.73
CA ARG A 339 -37.99 -34.42 22.46
C ARG A 339 -38.18 -34.29 23.98
N GLY A 340 -38.04 -33.08 24.54
CA GLY A 340 -38.21 -32.81 25.98
C GLY A 340 -39.64 -32.42 26.40
N GLY A 341 -40.56 -32.25 25.46
CA GLY A 341 -41.89 -31.64 25.66
C GLY A 341 -42.98 -32.51 26.31
N GLY A 342 -42.66 -33.68 26.88
CA GLY A 342 -43.66 -34.60 27.46
C GLY A 342 -44.14 -34.27 28.88
N GLY A 343 -43.76 -33.13 29.47
CA GLY A 343 -44.13 -32.76 30.84
C GLY A 343 -45.28 -31.76 30.89
N THR A 344 -46.45 -32.23 31.32
CA THR A 344 -47.69 -31.50 31.62
C THR A 344 -47.43 -30.09 32.20
N PRO A 345 -48.07 -29.02 31.69
CA PRO A 345 -47.95 -27.69 32.29
C PRO A 345 -48.56 -27.72 33.69
N ALA A 346 -47.74 -27.44 34.71
CA ALA A 346 -48.22 -27.24 36.07
C ALA A 346 -49.12 -26.00 36.10
N HIS A 347 -50.40 -26.20 36.41
CA HIS A 347 -51.35 -25.13 36.65
C HIS A 347 -50.84 -24.18 37.74
N ALA A 348 -50.65 -22.91 37.38
CA ALA A 348 -50.52 -21.83 38.35
C ALA A 348 -51.87 -21.63 39.05
N THR A 349 -51.92 -21.84 40.36
CA THR A 349 -53.07 -21.51 41.20
C THR A 349 -52.98 -20.05 41.65
N PRO A 350 -54.06 -19.26 41.55
CA PRO A 350 -54.09 -17.91 42.09
C PRO A 350 -54.46 -17.98 43.58
N ARG A 351 -53.59 -17.51 44.47
CA ARG A 351 -53.94 -17.30 45.89
C ARG A 351 -53.90 -15.82 46.20
N GLY A 352 -55.10 -15.26 46.35
CA GLY A 352 -55.30 -13.89 46.82
C GLY A 352 -55.06 -13.73 48.32
N GLY A 353 -54.58 -12.54 48.68
CA GLY A 353 -55.04 -11.70 49.79
C GLY A 353 -54.71 -12.11 51.22
N ARG A 354 -53.78 -11.37 51.86
CA ARG A 354 -54.05 -10.73 53.16
C ARG A 354 -53.04 -9.62 53.50
N THR A 355 -53.58 -8.54 54.05
CA THR A 355 -52.98 -7.28 54.48
C THR A 355 -52.19 -7.38 55.81
N THR A 356 -51.02 -6.71 55.83
CA THR A 356 -50.27 -5.99 56.92
C THR A 356 -50.58 -6.25 58.41
N PRO A 357 -49.55 -6.24 59.29
CA PRO A 357 -49.02 -4.98 59.86
C PRO A 357 -47.49 -4.88 60.01
N ALA A 358 -46.97 -3.64 60.03
CA ALA A 358 -45.62 -3.26 60.50
C ALA A 358 -45.58 -3.26 62.05
N PRO A 359 -44.41 -3.40 62.73
CA PRO A 359 -43.52 -2.24 62.91
C PRO A 359 -42.00 -2.51 63.19
N ALA A 360 -41.26 -1.38 63.19
CA ALA A 360 -40.11 -1.01 64.02
C ALA A 360 -38.67 -1.43 63.65
N ALA A 361 -37.77 -0.50 63.96
CA ALA A 361 -36.39 -0.33 63.50
C ALA A 361 -35.32 -0.65 64.56
N ALA A 362 -34.05 -0.45 64.15
CA ALA A 362 -32.76 -0.55 64.88
C ALA A 362 -32.18 -1.98 64.99
N SER A 363 -30.88 -2.26 64.81
CA SER A 363 -29.65 -1.46 64.68
C SER A 363 -28.45 -2.40 64.40
N GLY A 364 -27.40 -1.90 63.72
CA GLY A 364 -25.98 -2.29 63.88
C GLY A 364 -25.47 -3.46 63.02
N ALA A 365 -24.68 -3.20 61.97
CA ALA A 365 -23.19 -3.28 61.94
C ALA A 365 -22.69 -4.75 61.86
N THR A 366 -21.97 -5.25 60.85
CA THR A 366 -20.86 -4.72 60.04
C THR A 366 -20.51 -5.70 58.90
N ALA A 367 -19.74 -5.20 57.92
CA ALA A 367 -18.93 -5.92 56.91
C ALA A 367 -19.59 -6.22 55.54
N ALA A 368 -19.45 -5.24 54.63
CA ALA A 368 -19.37 -5.50 53.20
C ALA A 368 -18.21 -4.67 52.64
N SER A 369 -17.09 -5.35 52.39
CA SER A 369 -15.98 -4.89 51.58
C SER A 369 -16.30 -5.14 50.10
N ASP A 370 -16.06 -4.10 49.29
CA ASP A 370 -15.68 -4.05 47.87
C ASP A 370 -16.22 -5.07 46.88
N TRP A 371 -16.76 -4.58 45.75
CA TRP A 371 -16.30 -4.98 44.40
C TRP A 371 -16.53 -3.79 43.43
N ASN A 372 -15.45 -3.06 43.17
CA ASN A 372 -15.35 -2.04 42.12
C ASN A 372 -15.39 -2.71 40.73
N ALA A 373 -16.01 -2.03 39.78
CA ALA A 373 -16.13 -2.44 38.39
C ALA A 373 -14.90 -2.03 37.54
N ASP A 374 -13.70 -2.34 38.04
CA ASP A 374 -12.44 -2.16 37.33
C ASP A 374 -11.56 -3.40 37.57
N GLU A 375 -11.83 -4.48 36.85
CA GLU A 375 -10.86 -5.58 36.66
C GLU A 375 -11.38 -6.56 35.58
N ALA A 376 -11.03 -6.28 34.32
CA ALA A 376 -10.80 -7.32 33.33
C ALA A 376 -9.29 -7.28 33.02
N PRO A 377 -8.58 -8.42 33.08
CA PRO A 377 -7.13 -8.43 33.01
C PRO A 377 -6.64 -8.01 31.62
N THR A 378 -6.11 -6.80 31.51
CA THR A 378 -5.17 -6.45 30.45
C THR A 378 -3.83 -7.09 30.80
N THR A 379 -3.51 -8.21 30.15
CA THR A 379 -2.13 -8.70 30.08
C THR A 379 -1.31 -7.68 29.29
N GLN A 380 -0.62 -6.79 30.00
CA GLN A 380 0.49 -6.03 29.48
C GLN A 380 1.64 -7.00 29.16
N PHE A 381 2.03 -7.09 27.89
CA PHE A 381 3.34 -7.62 27.54
C PHE A 381 4.39 -6.57 27.91
N PRO A 382 5.43 -6.91 28.69
CA PRO A 382 6.53 -5.99 28.96
C PRO A 382 7.19 -5.59 27.65
N ARG A 383 7.27 -4.28 27.41
CA ARG A 383 8.09 -3.67 26.37
C ARG A 383 9.54 -4.07 26.66
N GLY A 384 10.08 -5.00 25.88
CA GLY A 384 11.50 -5.27 25.88
C GLY A 384 12.23 -4.08 25.26
N ASP A 385 13.23 -3.56 25.96
CA ASP A 385 14.19 -2.61 25.42
C ASP A 385 14.83 -3.21 24.16
N TYR A 386 14.43 -2.69 23.00
CA TYR A 386 15.18 -2.80 21.76
C TYR A 386 15.37 -1.39 21.17
N ASP A 387 15.87 -0.47 21.97
CA ASP A 387 16.70 0.62 21.45
C ASP A 387 18.11 0.06 21.24
N GLY A 388 18.30 -0.59 20.09
CA GLY A 388 19.62 -0.73 19.50
C GLY A 388 19.85 0.48 18.60
N PRO A 389 21.04 1.12 18.62
CA PRO A 389 21.31 2.25 17.74
C PRO A 389 21.15 1.82 16.28
N THR A 390 20.47 2.66 15.48
CA THR A 390 20.39 2.55 14.02
C THR A 390 21.76 2.20 13.44
N GLU A 391 21.90 0.96 12.97
CA GLU A 391 23.10 0.51 12.28
C GLU A 391 23.19 1.30 10.97
N GLN A 392 24.28 2.05 10.81
CA GLN A 392 24.64 2.66 9.53
C GLN A 392 24.69 1.57 8.46
N ILE A 393 24.01 1.81 7.35
CA ILE A 393 24.02 0.95 6.17
C ILE A 393 25.46 0.81 5.66
N ASP A 394 26.00 -0.41 5.71
CA ASP A 394 27.24 -0.76 5.02
C ASP A 394 26.94 -1.08 3.55
N ILE A 395 27.21 -0.09 2.70
CA ILE A 395 27.08 -0.12 1.24
C ILE A 395 27.97 -1.17 0.53
N ASN A 396 28.82 -1.91 1.25
CA ASN A 396 29.73 -2.90 0.66
C ASN A 396 29.28 -4.36 0.81
N LYS A 397 28.13 -4.64 1.41
CA LYS A 397 27.62 -6.01 1.51
C LYS A 397 27.02 -6.47 0.17
N ARG A 398 27.82 -7.21 -0.61
CA ARG A 398 27.35 -8.14 -1.66
C ARG A 398 26.98 -9.49 -1.01
N PRO A 399 26.08 -10.28 -1.63
CA PRO A 399 25.21 -11.27 -0.95
C PRO A 399 25.92 -12.31 -0.09
#